data_AF-A0A835FBS6-F1
#
_entry.id   AF-A0A835FBS6-F1
#
_cell.length_a   1.000
_cell.length_b   1.000
_cell.length_c   1.000
_cell.angle_alpha   90.00
_cell.angle_beta   90.00
_cell.angle_gamma   90.00
#
_symmetry.space_group_name_H-M   'P 1'
#
loop_
_entity.id
_entity.type
_entity.pdbx_description
1 polymer ?
#
loop_
_entity_poly.entity_id
_entity_poly.type
_entity_poly.pdbx_seq_one_letter_code
_entity_poly.pdbx_strand_id
1 'polypeptide(L)'
;MADSMVASFWGPVTSTTELCEENYAHSSYIAEFFNTISNVPCILLALIGLVNAFRQGFEKRFSVLHISNMILAIGSMIFHATLQLVLQQSDETPMVWEILLYICSFLCPVPSSIQVALHWPLPPLHPSDVQVLHTDQRRGCEAACEAGHAWWHVLMGLNSYYANTFLMFCRAQQRGWEPRITHLLGFLPYVKVQKPEKRE
;
A
#
# COMPACT_ATOMS: atom_id res chain seq x y z
N MET A 1 -30.74 -28.81 -3.74
CA MET A 1 -29.71 -27.74 -3.75
C MET A 1 -29.00 -27.86 -2.43
N ALA A 2 -27.84 -28.53 -2.43
CA ALA A 2 -27.02 -28.62 -1.24
C ALA A 2 -26.24 -27.31 -1.18
N ASP A 3 -26.63 -26.43 -0.27
CA ASP A 3 -25.77 -25.34 0.16
C ASP A 3 -24.47 -26.00 0.63
N SER A 4 -23.39 -25.83 -0.12
CA SER A 4 -22.05 -26.11 0.38
C SER A 4 -21.83 -25.14 1.53
N MET A 5 -22.19 -25.56 2.74
CA MET A 5 -21.89 -24.86 3.98
C MET A 5 -20.38 -24.90 4.17
N VAL A 6 -19.67 -24.06 3.43
CA VAL A 6 -18.33 -23.66 3.81
C VAL A 6 -18.49 -23.03 5.19
N ALA A 7 -17.93 -23.67 6.21
CA ALA A 7 -18.09 -23.27 7.60
C ALA A 7 -17.41 -21.91 7.82
N SER A 8 -18.13 -20.82 7.56
CA SER A 8 -17.66 -19.46 7.82
C SER A 8 -17.76 -19.15 9.30
N PHE A 9 -16.64 -18.75 9.91
CA PHE A 9 -16.65 -18.35 11.32
C PHE A 9 -17.39 -17.02 11.55
N TRP A 10 -17.31 -16.08 10.60
CA TRP A 10 -17.85 -14.72 10.72
C TRP A 10 -19.31 -14.55 10.30
N GLY A 11 -20.00 -15.65 9.99
CA GLY A 11 -21.37 -15.64 9.47
C GLY A 11 -21.42 -15.59 7.94
N PRO A 12 -22.60 -15.35 7.35
CA PRO A 12 -22.75 -15.31 5.90
C PRO A 12 -21.94 -14.15 5.31
N VAL A 13 -21.36 -14.40 4.14
CA VAL A 13 -20.67 -13.39 3.34
C VAL A 13 -21.67 -12.32 2.91
N THR A 14 -21.33 -11.05 3.12
CA THR A 14 -22.22 -9.90 2.83
C THR A 14 -21.57 -8.82 1.98
N SER A 15 -20.30 -8.95 1.62
CA SER A 15 -19.59 -8.05 0.71
C SER A 15 -20.27 -7.94 -0.65
N THR A 16 -20.11 -6.78 -1.28
CA THR A 16 -20.56 -6.58 -2.67
C THR A 16 -19.51 -7.01 -3.69
N THR A 17 -18.26 -7.10 -3.26
CA THR A 17 -17.10 -7.50 -4.05
C THR A 17 -16.48 -8.76 -3.46
N GLU A 18 -16.59 -9.86 -4.19
CA GLU A 18 -15.88 -11.10 -3.94
C GLU A 18 -14.79 -11.20 -5.01
N LEU A 19 -13.54 -11.37 -4.60
CA LEU A 19 -12.44 -11.48 -5.55
C LEU A 19 -12.28 -12.94 -5.97
N CYS A 20 -11.29 -13.22 -6.81
CA CYS A 20 -11.09 -14.55 -7.35
C CYS A 20 -10.50 -15.57 -6.35
N GLU A 21 -10.22 -15.18 -5.09
CA GLU A 21 -9.76 -16.12 -4.07
C GLU A 21 -10.94 -16.93 -3.49
N GLU A 22 -10.77 -18.25 -3.38
CA GLU A 22 -11.82 -19.12 -2.83
C GLU A 22 -12.00 -18.89 -1.33
N ASN A 23 -13.23 -18.52 -0.95
CA ASN A 23 -13.59 -18.19 0.42
C ASN A 23 -13.40 -19.36 1.40
N TYR A 24 -12.66 -19.10 2.48
CA TYR A 24 -12.36 -20.03 3.57
C TYR A 24 -11.66 -21.31 3.12
N ALA A 25 -11.00 -21.32 1.96
CA ALA A 25 -10.31 -22.50 1.42
C ALA A 25 -9.14 -22.97 2.31
N HIS A 26 -8.43 -22.03 2.93
CA HIS A 26 -7.25 -22.32 3.77
C HIS A 26 -7.55 -22.34 5.28
N SER A 27 -8.58 -21.63 5.72
CA SER A 27 -8.95 -21.52 7.14
C SER A 27 -10.41 -21.10 7.29
N SER A 28 -11.11 -21.68 8.26
CA SER A 28 -12.49 -21.26 8.61
C SER A 28 -12.56 -19.87 9.25
N TYR A 29 -11.43 -19.28 9.66
CA TYR A 29 -11.36 -17.96 10.30
C TYR A 29 -11.01 -16.82 9.35
N ILE A 30 -10.39 -17.12 8.20
CA ILE A 30 -9.91 -16.12 7.24
C ILE A 30 -10.54 -16.48 5.90
N ALA A 31 -11.42 -15.62 5.41
CA ALA A 31 -12.14 -15.86 4.17
C ALA A 31 -11.18 -15.85 2.96
N GLU A 32 -10.44 -14.78 2.73
CA GLU A 32 -9.44 -14.68 1.66
C GLU A 32 -8.03 -14.62 2.27
N PHE A 33 -7.33 -15.75 2.33
CA PHE A 33 -6.06 -15.91 3.03
C PHE A 33 -4.91 -15.14 2.39
N PHE A 34 -4.74 -15.24 1.07
CA PHE A 34 -3.68 -14.55 0.34
C PHE A 34 -3.94 -13.05 0.25
N ASN A 35 -5.19 -12.62 0.08
CA ASN A 35 -5.56 -11.21 0.12
C ASN A 35 -5.34 -10.60 1.52
N THR A 36 -5.56 -11.38 2.59
CA THR A 36 -5.26 -10.94 3.96
C THR A 36 -3.75 -10.83 4.19
N ILE A 37 -2.97 -11.86 3.87
CA ILE A 37 -1.52 -11.89 4.17
C ILE A 37 -0.72 -10.92 3.29
N SER A 38 -1.17 -10.66 2.06
CA SER A 38 -0.50 -9.71 1.14
C SER A 38 -0.49 -8.26 1.66
N ASN A 39 -1.32 -7.92 2.65
CA ASN A 39 -1.31 -6.62 3.32
C ASN A 39 -0.23 -6.50 4.43
N VAL A 40 0.34 -7.61 4.91
CA VAL A 40 1.38 -7.60 5.97
C VAL A 40 2.63 -6.80 5.56
N PRO A 41 3.20 -6.98 4.34
CA PRO A 41 4.29 -6.13 3.87
C PRO A 41 3.95 -4.64 3.89
N CYS A 42 2.72 -4.25 3.57
CA CYS A 42 2.28 -2.85 3.59
C CYS A 42 2.39 -2.25 5.00
N ILE A 43 1.93 -2.98 6.02
CA ILE A 43 2.02 -2.58 7.44
C ILE A 43 3.48 -2.43 7.85
N LEU A 44 4.34 -3.39 7.49
CA LEU A 44 5.77 -3.35 7.84
C LEU A 44 6.48 -2.16 7.20
N LEU A 45 6.23 -1.90 5.91
CA LEU A 45 6.80 -0.75 5.20
C LEU A 45 6.31 0.57 5.81
N ALA A 46 5.02 0.69 6.12
CA ALA A 46 4.45 1.86 6.78
C ALA A 46 5.10 2.10 8.15
N LEU A 47 5.32 1.04 8.95
CA LEU A 47 6.00 1.13 10.24
C LEU A 47 7.46 1.56 10.10
N ILE A 48 8.21 1.00 9.15
CA ILE A 48 9.60 1.39 8.87
C ILE A 48 9.66 2.88 8.49
N GLY A 49 8.76 3.33 7.61
CA GLY A 49 8.65 4.73 7.22
C GLY A 49 8.30 5.65 8.41
N LEU A 50 7.35 5.25 9.25
CA LEU A 50 6.97 5.96 10.46
C LEU A 50 8.15 6.13 11.43
N VAL A 51 8.87 5.04 11.69
CA VAL A 51 10.07 5.07 12.54
C VAL A 51 11.12 6.01 11.94
N ASN A 52 11.32 5.99 10.62
CA ASN A 52 12.24 6.93 9.97
C ASN A 52 11.77 8.38 10.13
N ALA A 53 10.50 8.69 9.87
CA ALA A 53 9.94 10.03 10.01
C ALA A 53 10.13 10.59 11.43
N PHE A 54 9.89 9.76 12.45
CA PHE A 54 10.12 10.14 13.84
C PHE A 54 11.60 10.32 14.17
N ARG A 55 12.46 9.37 13.78
CA ARG A 55 13.90 9.41 14.11
C ARG A 55 14.62 10.61 13.49
N GLN A 56 14.23 11.00 12.28
CA GLN A 56 14.80 12.19 11.63
C GLN A 56 14.09 13.48 12.05
N GLY A 57 13.04 13.40 12.87
CA GLY A 57 12.29 14.56 13.37
C GLY A 57 11.67 15.38 12.24
N PHE A 58 11.01 14.71 11.30
CA PHE A 58 10.15 15.36 10.31
C PHE A 58 8.85 15.87 10.95
N GLU A 59 8.14 16.75 10.25
CA GLU A 59 6.85 17.26 10.73
C GLU A 59 5.81 16.13 10.93
N LYS A 60 4.91 16.29 11.92
CA LYS A 60 3.88 15.31 12.26
C LYS A 60 3.03 14.85 11.06
N ARG A 61 2.88 15.67 10.03
CA ARG A 61 2.15 15.31 8.79
C ARG A 61 2.71 14.05 8.11
N PHE A 62 4.03 13.83 8.15
CA PHE A 62 4.64 12.62 7.58
C PHE A 62 4.36 11.39 8.43
N SER A 63 4.31 11.57 9.76
CA SER A 63 3.85 10.50 10.66
C SER A 63 2.38 10.17 10.41
N VAL A 64 1.53 11.16 10.16
CA VAL A 64 0.10 10.96 9.83
C VAL A 64 -0.05 10.15 8.55
N LEU A 65 0.73 10.43 7.49
CA LEU A 65 0.74 9.62 6.26
C LEU A 65 1.09 8.16 6.54
N HIS A 66 2.18 7.88 7.25
CA HIS A 66 2.54 6.48 7.53
C HIS A 66 1.53 5.77 8.44
N ILE A 67 0.91 6.50 9.39
CA ILE A 67 -0.17 5.95 10.22
C ILE A 67 -1.41 5.67 9.39
N SER A 68 -1.78 6.54 8.43
CA SER A 68 -2.92 6.29 7.55
C SER A 68 -2.71 5.08 6.65
N ASN A 69 -1.52 4.91 6.06
CA ASN A 69 -1.18 3.73 5.26
C ASN A 69 -1.34 2.45 6.10
N MET A 70 -0.93 2.49 7.38
CA MET A 70 -1.03 1.35 8.30
C MET A 70 -2.49 1.04 8.67
N ILE A 71 -3.30 2.05 8.92
CA ILE A 71 -4.75 1.88 9.19
C ILE A 71 -5.46 1.30 7.98
N LEU A 72 -5.16 1.80 6.77
CA LEU A 72 -5.72 1.27 5.53
C LEU A 72 -5.37 -0.22 5.35
N ALA A 73 -4.10 -0.60 5.50
CA ALA A 73 -3.67 -2.00 5.37
C ALA A 73 -4.30 -2.91 6.43
N ILE A 74 -4.47 -2.45 7.67
CA ILE A 74 -5.17 -3.20 8.72
C ILE A 74 -6.66 -3.34 8.41
N GLY A 75 -7.32 -2.28 7.94
CA GLY A 75 -8.72 -2.31 7.50
C GLY A 75 -8.92 -3.32 6.37
N SER A 76 -8.03 -3.30 5.37
CA SER A 76 -7.98 -4.26 4.27
C SER A 76 -7.85 -5.70 4.77
N MET A 77 -6.92 -5.97 5.70
CA MET A 77 -6.78 -7.30 6.31
C MET A 77 -8.06 -7.77 7.01
N ILE A 78 -8.70 -6.89 7.78
CA ILE A 78 -9.93 -7.20 8.52
C ILE A 78 -11.09 -7.46 7.55
N PHE A 79 -11.17 -6.69 6.46
CA PHE A 79 -12.14 -6.91 5.40
C PHE A 79 -11.95 -8.28 4.74
N HIS A 80 -10.76 -8.57 4.21
CA HIS A 80 -10.47 -9.83 3.51
C HIS A 80 -10.55 -11.07 4.43
N ALA A 81 -10.33 -10.90 5.74
CA ALA A 81 -10.53 -11.99 6.69
C ALA A 81 -12.01 -12.31 6.95
N THR A 82 -12.91 -11.35 6.77
CA THR A 82 -14.31 -11.45 7.24
C THR A 82 -15.37 -11.40 6.12
N LEU A 83 -15.08 -10.71 5.01
CA LEU A 83 -15.99 -10.44 3.90
C LEU A 83 -17.35 -9.85 4.34
N GLN A 84 -17.26 -8.87 5.26
CA GLN A 84 -18.42 -8.13 5.75
C GLN A 84 -18.54 -6.77 5.07
N LEU A 85 -19.76 -6.41 4.65
CA LEU A 85 -20.04 -5.14 3.97
C LEU A 85 -19.59 -3.91 4.78
N VAL A 86 -19.81 -3.93 6.10
CA VAL A 86 -19.41 -2.82 6.99
C VAL A 86 -17.89 -2.65 6.99
N LEU A 87 -17.15 -3.76 6.86
CA LEU A 87 -15.69 -3.76 6.85
C LEU A 87 -15.13 -3.45 5.45
N GLN A 88 -15.89 -3.67 4.38
CA GLN A 88 -15.56 -3.18 3.03
C GLN A 88 -15.34 -1.67 3.03
N GLN A 89 -16.14 -0.92 3.80
CA GLN A 89 -15.97 0.52 3.93
C GLN A 89 -14.62 0.92 4.54
N SER A 90 -14.02 0.05 5.36
CA SER A 90 -12.71 0.27 5.98
C SER A 90 -11.53 0.03 5.04
N ASP A 91 -11.78 -0.62 3.90
CA ASP A 91 -10.80 -0.76 2.82
C ASP A 91 -10.97 0.38 1.79
N GLU A 92 -12.19 0.63 1.33
CA GLU A 92 -12.45 1.60 0.25
C GLU A 92 -12.36 3.07 0.67
N THR A 93 -12.93 3.43 1.82
CA THR A 93 -13.03 4.84 2.26
C THR A 93 -11.66 5.45 2.58
N PRO A 94 -10.74 4.75 3.29
CA PRO A 94 -9.44 5.31 3.59
C PRO A 94 -8.55 5.52 2.36
N MET A 95 -8.78 4.82 1.24
CA MET A 95 -8.05 5.10 -0.02
C MET A 95 -8.28 6.51 -0.53
N VAL A 96 -9.52 7.02 -0.45
CA VAL A 96 -9.83 8.40 -0.85
C VAL A 96 -9.18 9.40 0.12
N TRP A 97 -9.20 9.07 1.41
CA TRP A 97 -8.58 9.90 2.44
C TRP A 97 -7.05 10.00 2.28
N GLU A 98 -6.39 8.89 1.94
CA GLU A 98 -4.97 8.84 1.57
C GLU A 98 -4.65 9.82 0.44
N ILE A 99 -5.41 9.78 -0.65
CA ILE A 99 -5.20 10.68 -1.80
C ILE A 99 -5.30 12.15 -1.35
N LEU A 100 -6.29 12.48 -0.52
CA LEU A 100 -6.43 13.83 0.04
C LEU A 100 -5.26 14.22 0.94
N LEU A 101 -4.74 13.30 1.75
CA LEU A 101 -3.56 13.55 2.59
C LEU A 101 -2.30 13.76 1.75
N TYR A 102 -2.10 13.02 0.67
CA TYR A 102 -1.01 13.24 -0.28
C TYR A 102 -1.12 14.61 -0.94
N ILE A 103 -2.31 14.96 -1.44
CA ILE A 103 -2.59 16.27 -2.06
C ILE A 103 -2.32 17.40 -1.04
N CYS A 104 -2.85 17.31 0.19
CA CYS A 104 -2.60 18.32 1.22
C CYS A 104 -1.11 18.42 1.60
N SER A 105 -0.41 17.29 1.63
CA SER A 105 1.02 17.26 1.95
C SER A 105 1.86 17.90 0.84
N PHE A 106 1.42 17.78 -0.42
CA PHE A 106 2.05 18.38 -1.59
C PHE A 106 1.68 19.86 -1.80
N LEU A 107 0.41 20.24 -1.59
CA LEU A 107 -0.11 21.60 -1.79
C LEU A 107 0.23 22.57 -0.66
N CYS A 108 0.60 22.07 0.54
CA CYS A 108 1.22 22.92 1.56
C CYS A 108 2.50 23.54 0.97
N PRO A 109 2.61 24.89 0.90
CA PRO A 109 3.35 25.60 -0.14
C PRO A 109 4.77 25.10 -0.34
N VAL A 110 5.00 24.56 -1.54
CA VAL A 110 6.31 24.32 -2.13
C VAL A 110 6.70 25.60 -2.88
N PRO A 111 7.80 26.29 -2.55
CA PRO A 111 8.28 27.39 -3.37
C PRO A 111 8.58 26.91 -4.79
N SER A 112 8.28 27.75 -5.78
CA SER A 112 8.16 27.43 -7.22
C SER A 112 9.44 27.00 -7.96
N SER A 113 10.39 26.31 -7.34
CA SER A 113 11.74 26.07 -7.91
C SER A 113 12.17 24.61 -8.09
N ILE A 114 11.27 23.61 -8.03
CA ILE A 114 11.65 22.21 -8.28
C ILE A 114 10.97 21.65 -9.53
N GLN A 115 11.71 21.71 -10.65
CA GLN A 115 11.56 20.79 -11.77
C GLN A 115 12.27 19.46 -11.46
N VAL A 116 11.71 18.67 -10.55
CA VAL A 116 12.14 17.27 -10.36
C VAL A 116 10.89 16.40 -10.25
N ALA A 117 10.15 16.34 -11.36
CA ALA A 117 9.05 15.41 -11.56
C ALA A 117 9.21 14.58 -12.84
N LEU A 118 10.40 14.53 -13.45
CA LEU A 118 10.56 13.94 -14.79
C LEU A 118 11.70 12.93 -14.97
N HIS A 119 12.40 12.51 -13.92
CA HIS A 119 13.48 11.52 -14.05
C HIS A 119 13.35 10.36 -13.05
N TRP A 120 12.13 9.82 -12.90
CA TRP A 120 11.97 8.47 -12.38
C TRP A 120 11.77 7.52 -13.57
N PRO A 121 12.57 6.44 -13.70
CA PRO A 121 12.35 5.49 -14.77
C PRO A 121 11.11 4.67 -14.43
N LEU A 122 9.97 5.08 -14.97
CA LEU A 122 8.86 4.14 -15.18
C LEU A 122 9.30 3.20 -16.30
N PRO A 123 9.33 1.87 -16.08
CA PRO A 123 9.56 0.94 -17.17
C PRO A 123 8.41 1.05 -18.19
N PRO A 124 8.70 1.08 -19.50
CA PRO A 124 7.65 1.12 -20.52
C PRO A 124 6.95 -0.24 -20.60
N LEU A 125 5.63 -0.25 -20.42
CA LEU A 125 4.80 -1.40 -20.75
C LEU A 125 4.48 -1.34 -22.25
N HIS A 126 5.06 -2.27 -23.02
CA HIS A 126 4.77 -2.48 -24.43
C HIS A 126 3.61 -3.47 -24.59
N PRO A 127 2.59 -3.20 -25.42
CA PRO A 127 1.48 -4.13 -25.62
C PRO A 127 1.69 -4.96 -26.89
N SER A 128 2.05 -6.24 -26.73
CA SER A 128 1.90 -7.33 -27.73
C SER A 128 2.15 -8.63 -26.95
N ASP A 129 1.33 -9.70 -26.95
CA ASP A 129 0.41 -10.22 -27.95
C ASP A 129 -0.73 -10.97 -27.26
N VAL A 130 -1.95 -10.76 -27.74
CA VAL A 130 -3.11 -11.61 -27.41
C VAL A 130 -3.11 -12.77 -28.40
N GLN A 131 -2.86 -13.99 -27.94
CA GLN A 131 -3.32 -15.18 -28.64
C GLN A 131 -3.93 -16.20 -27.69
N VAL A 132 -5.07 -16.70 -28.17
CA VAL A 132 -6.05 -17.57 -27.53
C VAL A 132 -5.49 -18.99 -27.43
N LEU A 133 -5.49 -19.57 -26.23
CA LEU A 133 -5.20 -20.99 -26.02
C LEU A 133 -6.36 -21.64 -25.28
N HIS A 134 -7.16 -22.38 -26.05
CA HIS A 134 -8.37 -23.03 -25.60
C HIS A 134 -8.11 -24.05 -24.48
N THR A 135 -8.95 -23.94 -23.45
CA THR A 135 -9.37 -24.99 -22.50
C THR A 135 -8.44 -25.43 -21.34
N ASP A 136 -7.17 -25.02 -21.29
CA ASP A 136 -6.32 -25.13 -20.07
C ASP A 136 -6.23 -23.79 -19.28
N GLN A 137 -6.81 -22.73 -19.85
CA GLN A 137 -6.71 -21.35 -19.39
C GLN A 137 -7.57 -21.01 -18.15
N ARG A 138 -8.52 -21.87 -17.74
CA ARG A 138 -9.40 -21.60 -16.58
C ARG A 138 -8.65 -21.59 -15.25
N ARG A 139 -7.82 -22.61 -14.98
CA ARG A 139 -6.99 -22.66 -13.77
C ARG A 139 -5.90 -21.58 -13.74
N GLY A 140 -5.35 -21.23 -14.90
CA GLY A 140 -4.36 -20.16 -15.03
C GLY A 140 -4.95 -18.76 -14.83
N CYS A 141 -6.16 -18.50 -15.33
CA CYS A 141 -6.88 -17.24 -15.10
C CYS A 141 -7.39 -17.12 -13.65
N GLU A 142 -7.83 -18.22 -13.03
CA GLU A 142 -8.20 -18.26 -11.61
C GLU A 142 -6.99 -17.91 -10.74
N ALA A 143 -5.86 -18.62 -10.88
CA ALA A 143 -4.64 -18.32 -10.13
C ALA A 143 -4.05 -16.92 -10.42
N ALA A 144 -4.16 -16.41 -11.66
CA ALA A 144 -3.74 -15.05 -12.00
C ALA A 144 -4.68 -13.98 -11.42
N CYS A 145 -5.97 -14.28 -11.29
CA CYS A 145 -6.94 -13.38 -10.68
C CYS A 145 -6.85 -13.40 -9.15
N GLU A 146 -6.65 -14.58 -8.54
CA GLU A 146 -6.32 -14.79 -7.12
C GLU A 146 -5.08 -13.99 -6.72
N ALA A 147 -3.98 -14.17 -7.48
CA ALA A 147 -2.75 -13.46 -7.22
C ALA A 147 -2.85 -11.97 -7.56
N GLY A 148 -3.69 -11.58 -8.52
CA GLY A 148 -3.77 -10.20 -9.02
C GLY A 148 -4.10 -9.18 -7.92
N HIS A 149 -5.08 -9.49 -7.08
CA HIS A 149 -5.46 -8.60 -5.97
C HIS A 149 -4.46 -8.63 -4.81
N ALA A 150 -3.92 -9.81 -4.48
CA ALA A 150 -2.83 -9.91 -3.51
C ALA A 150 -1.58 -9.12 -3.96
N TRP A 151 -1.21 -9.19 -5.24
CA TRP A 151 -0.12 -8.40 -5.80
C TRP A 151 -0.45 -6.90 -5.82
N TRP A 152 -1.69 -6.54 -6.06
CA TRP A 152 -2.15 -5.16 -5.97
C TRP A 152 -1.86 -4.57 -4.59
N HIS A 153 -2.19 -5.27 -3.49
CA HIS A 153 -1.84 -4.82 -2.13
C HIS A 153 -0.35 -4.55 -1.99
N VAL A 154 0.49 -5.50 -2.40
CA VAL A 154 1.95 -5.39 -2.29
C VAL A 154 2.48 -4.19 -3.08
N LEU A 155 2.01 -4.02 -4.32
CA LEU A 155 2.41 -2.91 -5.19
C LEU A 155 1.96 -1.56 -4.62
N MET A 156 0.76 -1.48 -4.07
CA MET A 156 0.24 -0.27 -3.43
C MET A 156 1.00 0.07 -2.14
N GLY A 157 1.30 -0.93 -1.31
CA GLY A 157 2.14 -0.76 -0.12
C GLY A 157 3.55 -0.25 -0.47
N LEU A 158 4.15 -0.81 -1.51
CA LEU A 158 5.45 -0.37 -2.02
C LEU A 158 5.39 1.06 -2.55
N ASN A 159 4.43 1.35 -3.42
CA ASN A 159 4.23 2.68 -4.01
C ASN A 159 4.06 3.76 -2.92
N SER A 160 3.21 3.50 -1.94
CA SER A 160 2.92 4.43 -0.85
C SER A 160 4.16 4.67 0.04
N TYR A 161 4.99 3.64 0.28
CA TYR A 161 6.27 3.79 0.97
C TYR A 161 7.25 4.70 0.21
N TYR A 162 7.41 4.48 -1.10
CA TYR A 162 8.27 5.29 -1.94
C TYR A 162 7.77 6.73 -2.05
N ALA A 163 6.45 6.93 -2.21
CA ALA A 163 5.85 8.25 -2.27
C ALA A 163 6.10 9.05 -0.98
N ASN A 164 5.87 8.44 0.19
CA ASN A 164 6.14 9.07 1.47
C ASN A 164 7.63 9.40 1.67
N THR A 165 8.52 8.48 1.30
CA THR A 165 9.97 8.67 1.36
C THR A 165 10.42 9.81 0.45
N PHE A 166 9.85 9.92 -0.77
CA PHE A 166 10.12 11.00 -1.70
C PHE A 166 9.65 12.36 -1.16
N LEU A 167 8.44 12.42 -0.59
CA LEU A 167 7.92 13.66 0.01
C LEU A 167 8.81 14.12 1.18
N MET A 168 9.29 13.19 2.01
CA MET A 168 10.26 13.49 3.07
C MET A 168 11.59 14.01 2.50
N PHE A 169 12.08 13.42 1.41
CA PHE A 169 13.32 13.86 0.76
C PHE A 169 13.19 15.29 0.22
N CYS A 170 12.16 15.56 -0.58
CA CYS A 170 11.87 16.90 -1.11
C CYS A 170 11.72 17.93 0.01
N ARG A 171 11.06 17.55 1.11
CA ARG A 171 10.91 18.43 2.26
C ARG A 171 12.24 18.73 2.95
N ALA A 172 13.11 17.74 3.10
CA ALA A 172 14.44 17.97 3.67
C ALA A 172 15.25 18.95 2.81
N GLN A 173 15.21 18.81 1.48
CA GLN A 173 15.86 19.77 0.56
C GLN A 173 15.31 21.19 0.72
N GLN A 174 13.97 21.34 0.80
CA GLN A 174 13.33 22.65 1.01
C GLN A 174 13.75 23.32 2.32
N ARG A 175 14.06 22.54 3.36
CA ARG A 175 14.54 23.05 4.65
C ARG A 175 16.03 23.42 4.62
N GLY A 176 16.70 23.28 3.48
CA GLY A 176 18.15 23.43 3.36
C GLY A 176 18.91 22.36 4.15
N TRP A 177 18.26 21.23 4.44
CA TRP A 177 18.96 20.09 5.04
C TRP A 177 19.73 19.34 3.95
N GLU A 178 20.71 18.51 4.35
CA GLU A 178 21.40 17.60 3.43
C GLU A 178 20.77 16.20 3.53
N PRO A 179 19.73 15.86 2.73
CA PRO A 179 19.19 14.52 2.71
C PRO A 179 20.08 13.58 1.88
N ARG A 180 20.27 12.37 2.40
CA ARG A 180 20.92 11.25 1.71
C ARG A 180 19.99 10.05 1.73
N ILE A 181 19.83 9.41 0.58
CA ILE A 181 19.13 8.12 0.50
C ILE A 181 20.08 7.04 0.97
N THR A 182 19.71 6.35 2.05
CA THR A 182 20.43 5.19 2.58
C THR A 182 19.53 3.96 2.45
N HIS A 183 20.11 2.78 2.32
CA HIS A 183 19.34 1.54 2.18
C HIS A 183 19.35 0.75 3.49
N LEU A 184 18.16 0.49 4.03
CA LEU A 184 17.93 -0.46 5.10
C LEU A 184 17.99 -1.87 4.51
N LEU A 185 18.74 -2.77 5.15
CA LEU A 185 18.99 -4.14 4.68
C LEU A 185 19.57 -4.24 3.25
N GLY A 186 20.13 -3.15 2.73
CA GLY A 186 20.73 -3.10 1.38
C GLY A 186 19.74 -2.85 0.23
N PHE A 187 18.42 -2.84 0.48
CA PHE A 187 17.41 -2.67 -0.58
C PHE A 187 16.32 -1.65 -0.30
N LEU A 188 15.94 -1.38 0.96
CA LEU A 188 14.85 -0.43 1.27
C LEU A 188 15.36 1.00 1.45
N PRO A 189 15.06 1.93 0.54
CA PRO A 189 15.56 3.29 0.65
C PRO A 189 14.82 4.07 1.73
N TYR A 190 15.57 4.73 2.61
CA TYR A 190 15.05 5.65 3.61
C TYR A 190 15.85 6.96 3.61
N VAL A 191 15.19 8.05 3.96
CA VAL A 191 15.82 9.38 4.02
C VAL A 191 16.60 9.52 5.31
N LYS A 192 17.90 9.78 5.19
CA LYS A 192 18.76 10.22 6.30
C LYS A 192 19.11 11.69 6.13
N VAL A 193 18.91 12.48 7.17
CA VAL A 193 19.11 13.93 7.09
C VAL A 193 20.19 14.39 8.05
N GLN A 194 21.09 15.26 7.58
CA GLN A 194 21.92 16.09 8.45
C GLN A 194 21.26 17.46 8.61
N LYS A 195 20.91 17.82 9.84
CA LYS A 195 20.31 19.13 10.15
C LYS A 195 21.43 20.14 10.37
N PRO A 196 21.35 21.36 9.82
CA PRO A 196 22.30 22.42 10.13
C PRO A 196 22.25 22.71 11.63
N GLU A 197 23.42 22.94 12.22
CA GLU A 197 23.54 23.34 13.62
C GLU A 197 22.72 24.62 13.84
N LYS A 198 21.89 24.65 14.89
CA LYS A 198 21.10 25.86 15.19
C LYS A 198 22.10 26.99 15.49
N ARG A 199 22.13 28.04 14.66
CA ARG A 199 22.72 29.32 15.07
C ARG A 199 21.86 29.84 16.23
N GLU A 200 22.44 29.84 17.43
CA GLU A 200 21.89 30.46 18.65
C GLU A 200 21.70 31.97 18.48
#